data_AF-Q5RFA9-F1
#
_entry.id   AF-Q5RFA9-F1
#
_cell.length_a   1.000
_cell.length_b   1.000
_cell.length_c   1.000
_cell.angle_alpha   90.00
_cell.angle_beta   90.00
_cell.angle_gamma   90.00
#
_symmetry.space_group_name_H-M   'P 1'
#
loop_
_entity.id
_entity.type
_entity.pdbx_description
1 polymer ?
#
loop_
_entity_poly.entity_id
_entity_poly.type
_entity_poly.pdbx_seq_one_letter_code
_entity_poly.pdbx_strand_id
1 'polypeptide(L)'
;MLSPEAERVLRYLVEVEELAEEVLADKRQIVDLDTKRNQNREGLRALQKDLSLSEDVMVCFGNMFIKMPHPETKEMIEKDQDHLDKEIEKLRKQLKVKVDRLFEAQGKPELKGFNLNPLNQDELKALKIILKG
;
A
#
# COMPACT_ATOMS: atom_id res chain seq x y z
N MET A 1 -6.60 11.25 42.58
CA MET A 1 -7.33 11.68 41.38
C MET A 1 -6.47 12.66 40.62
N LEU A 2 -6.41 12.54 39.29
CA LEU A 2 -5.77 13.55 38.44
C LEU A 2 -6.54 14.87 38.58
N SER A 3 -5.89 16.01 38.33
CA SER A 3 -6.64 17.26 38.20
C SER A 3 -7.56 17.18 36.97
N PRO A 4 -8.70 17.90 36.95
CA PRO A 4 -9.56 17.92 35.76
C PRO A 4 -8.83 18.36 34.49
N GLU A 5 -7.78 19.16 34.62
CA GLU A 5 -6.89 19.55 33.53
C GLU A 5 -6.01 18.38 33.06
N ALA A 6 -5.38 17.65 33.99
CA ALA A 6 -4.58 16.48 33.64
C ALA A 6 -5.41 15.36 33.00
N GLU A 7 -6.67 15.17 33.42
CA GLU A 7 -7.59 14.23 32.76
C GLU A 7 -7.93 14.64 31.32
N ARG A 8 -8.07 15.94 31.05
CA ARG A 8 -8.29 16.46 29.68
C ARG A 8 -7.07 16.25 28.80
N VAL A 9 -5.88 16.55 29.31
CA VAL A 9 -4.61 16.34 28.58
C VAL A 9 -4.40 14.86 28.28
N LEU A 10 -4.63 13.98 29.26
CA LEU A 10 -4.48 12.54 29.06
C LEU A 10 -5.42 12.02 27.97
N ARG A 11 -6.70 12.42 27.98
CA ARG A 11 -7.65 12.05 26.93
C ARG A 11 -7.21 12.50 25.54
N TYR A 12 -6.72 13.73 25.42
CA TYR A 12 -6.19 14.25 24.17
C TYR A 12 -4.99 13.43 23.68
N LEU A 13 -4.04 13.12 24.57
CA LEU A 13 -2.87 12.32 24.21
C LEU A 13 -3.27 10.92 23.76
N VAL A 14 -4.20 10.26 24.45
CA VAL A 14 -4.71 8.93 24.06
C VAL A 14 -5.31 8.97 22.66
N GLU A 15 -6.17 9.95 22.37
CA GLU A 15 -6.79 10.10 21.04
C GLU A 15 -5.75 10.28 19.92
N VAL A 16 -4.73 11.12 20.15
CA VAL A 16 -3.65 11.34 19.18
C VAL A 16 -2.79 10.09 19.00
N GLU A 17 -2.48 9.36 20.07
CA GLU A 17 -1.69 8.13 20.03
C GLU A 17 -2.42 7.00 19.30
N GLU A 18 -3.73 6.84 19.53
CA GLU A 18 -4.55 5.84 18.82
C GLU A 18 -4.53 6.09 17.31
N LEU A 19 -4.73 7.34 16.88
CA LEU A 19 -4.65 7.73 15.47
C LEU A 19 -3.24 7.54 14.89
N ALA A 20 -2.19 7.81 15.69
CA ALA A 20 -0.81 7.62 15.27
C ALA A 20 -0.49 6.14 15.06
N GLU A 21 -0.95 5.26 15.96
CA GLU A 21 -0.76 3.81 15.87
C GLU A 21 -1.44 3.25 14.61
N GLU A 22 -2.65 3.70 14.28
CA GLU A 22 -3.32 3.29 13.04
C GLU A 22 -2.52 3.65 11.78
N VAL A 23 -1.90 4.84 11.76
CA VAL A 23 -1.05 5.30 10.65
C VAL A 23 0.23 4.46 10.57
N LEU A 24 0.83 4.13 11.71
CA LEU A 24 2.05 3.31 11.77
C LEU A 24 1.78 1.86 11.35
N ALA A 25 0.66 1.28 11.77
CA ALA A 25 0.22 -0.05 11.39
C ALA A 25 0.04 -0.18 9.88
N ASP A 26 -0.68 0.77 9.24
CA ASP A 26 -0.88 0.76 7.78
C ASP A 26 0.45 0.92 7.03
N LYS A 27 1.34 1.81 7.49
CA LYS A 27 2.68 1.97 6.91
C LYS A 27 3.48 0.68 6.99
N ARG A 28 3.41 -0.01 8.13
CA ARG A 28 4.09 -1.30 8.32
C ARG A 28 3.53 -2.36 7.39
N GLN A 29 2.21 -2.45 7.27
CA GLN A 29 1.55 -3.38 6.37
C GLN A 29 1.95 -3.14 4.90
N ILE A 30 2.05 -1.89 4.47
CA ILE A 30 2.53 -1.55 3.11
C ILE A 30 3.94 -2.11 2.87
N VAL A 31 4.86 -1.97 3.84
CA VAL A 31 6.23 -2.49 3.73
C VAL A 31 6.25 -4.02 3.65
N ASP A 32 5.43 -4.69 4.45
CA ASP A 32 5.36 -6.16 4.46
C ASP A 32 4.77 -6.70 3.15
N LEU A 33 3.74 -6.04 2.60
CA LEU A 33 3.20 -6.38 1.28
C LEU A 33 4.18 -6.08 0.15
N ASP A 34 4.92 -4.97 0.21
CA ASP A 34 5.94 -4.62 -0.79
C ASP A 34 7.08 -5.63 -0.81
N THR A 35 7.45 -6.18 0.35
CA THR A 35 8.45 -7.25 0.46
C THR A 35 8.00 -8.51 -0.28
N LYS A 36 6.75 -8.97 -0.06
CA LYS A 36 6.17 -10.11 -0.79
C LYS A 36 6.10 -9.84 -2.28
N ARG A 37 5.69 -8.62 -2.65
CA ARG A 37 5.63 -8.18 -4.04
C ARG A 37 7.00 -8.24 -4.72
N ASN A 38 8.05 -7.81 -4.02
CA ASN A 38 9.41 -7.89 -4.55
C ASN A 38 9.85 -9.36 -4.75
N GLN A 39 9.54 -10.24 -3.78
CA GLN A 39 9.81 -11.68 -3.90
C GLN A 39 9.10 -12.30 -5.11
N ASN A 40 7.84 -11.93 -5.37
CA ASN A 40 7.11 -12.38 -6.56
C ASN A 40 7.78 -11.93 -7.85
N ARG A 41 8.25 -10.67 -7.91
CA ARG A 41 8.99 -10.16 -9.08
C ARG A 41 10.31 -10.91 -9.30
N GLU A 42 11.00 -11.29 -8.22
CA GLU A 42 12.21 -12.12 -8.30
C GLU A 42 11.87 -13.52 -8.81
N GLY A 43 10.80 -14.14 -8.31
CA GLY A 43 10.28 -15.43 -8.76
C GLY A 43 9.90 -15.43 -10.25
N LEU A 44 9.13 -14.44 -10.70
CA LEU A 44 8.76 -14.28 -12.12
C LEU A 44 9.99 -14.09 -13.01
N ARG A 45 10.99 -13.34 -12.56
CA ARG A 45 12.25 -13.19 -13.29
C ARG A 45 13.05 -14.50 -13.38
N ALA A 46 13.01 -15.32 -12.34
CA ALA A 46 13.64 -16.64 -12.36
C ALA A 46 12.93 -17.56 -13.36
N LEU A 47 11.59 -17.65 -13.29
CA LEU A 47 10.78 -18.42 -14.24
C LEU A 47 10.98 -17.99 -15.69
N GLN A 48 11.22 -16.70 -15.95
CA GLN A 48 11.47 -16.20 -17.30
C GLN A 48 12.85 -16.59 -17.85
N LYS A 49 13.85 -16.77 -16.98
CA LYS A 49 15.21 -17.16 -17.39
C LYS A 49 15.33 -18.65 -17.72
N ASP A 50 14.50 -19.48 -17.10
CA ASP A 50 14.48 -20.91 -17.38
C ASP A 50 13.82 -21.17 -18.75
N LEU A 51 14.63 -21.62 -19.71
CA LEU A 51 14.19 -21.91 -21.08
C LEU A 51 13.27 -23.14 -21.15
N SER A 52 13.26 -24.01 -20.13
CA SER A 52 12.44 -25.22 -20.08
C SER A 52 11.03 -24.92 -19.55
N LEU A 53 10.21 -24.27 -20.40
CA LEU A 53 8.77 -24.07 -20.15
C LEU A 53 7.99 -25.39 -19.85
N SER A 54 8.61 -26.54 -20.12
CA SER A 54 8.03 -27.88 -19.94
C SER A 54 8.38 -28.54 -18.61
N GLU A 55 9.25 -27.96 -17.79
CA GLU A 55 9.64 -28.56 -16.51
C GLU A 55 8.76 -28.04 -15.37
N ASP A 56 8.41 -28.94 -14.48
CA ASP A 56 7.78 -28.58 -13.23
C ASP A 56 8.77 -27.82 -12.34
N VAL A 57 8.27 -26.79 -11.66
CA VAL A 57 9.04 -25.94 -10.76
C VAL A 57 8.64 -26.23 -9.31
N MET A 58 9.60 -26.17 -8.40
CA MET A 58 9.35 -26.26 -6.96
C MET A 58 8.98 -24.88 -6.42
N VAL A 59 7.75 -24.73 -5.94
CA VAL A 59 7.24 -23.52 -5.28
C VAL A 59 7.29 -23.69 -3.78
N CYS A 60 7.79 -22.68 -3.06
CA CYS A 60 7.67 -22.63 -1.60
C CYS A 60 6.34 -21.97 -1.21
N PHE A 61 5.50 -22.69 -0.46
CA PHE A 61 4.25 -22.19 0.09
C PHE A 61 4.22 -22.39 1.61
N GLY A 62 4.45 -21.31 2.36
CA GLY A 62 4.59 -21.36 3.81
C GLY A 62 5.81 -22.18 4.22
N ASN A 63 5.58 -23.36 4.78
CA ASN A 63 6.60 -24.33 5.18
C ASN A 63 6.63 -25.58 4.27
N MET A 64 5.92 -25.56 3.14
CA MET A 64 5.85 -26.68 2.20
C MET A 64 6.50 -26.32 0.87
N PHE A 65 7.00 -27.35 0.17
CA PHE A 65 7.47 -27.23 -1.21
C PHE A 65 6.56 -28.05 -2.11
N ILE A 66 5.94 -27.39 -3.09
CA ILE A 66 4.96 -27.99 -4.00
C ILE A 66 5.55 -27.95 -5.40
N LYS A 67 5.54 -29.10 -6.07
CA LYS A 67 5.95 -29.22 -7.46
C LYS A 67 4.76 -28.86 -8.36
N MET A 68 4.91 -27.87 -9.21
CA MET A 68 3.84 -27.38 -10.09
C MET A 68 4.36 -27.12 -11.50
N PRO A 69 3.53 -27.31 -12.55
CA PRO A 69 3.90 -26.92 -13.90
C PRO A 69 4.33 -25.45 -13.99
N HIS A 70 5.35 -25.17 -14.79
CA HIS A 70 5.84 -23.81 -15.04
C HIS A 70 4.73 -22.80 -15.41
N PRO A 71 3.84 -23.05 -16.40
CA PRO A 71 2.83 -22.07 -16.79
C PRO A 71 1.84 -21.76 -15.66
N GLU A 72 1.42 -22.77 -14.90
CA GLU A 72 0.51 -22.61 -13.76
C GLU A 72 1.18 -21.83 -12.62
N THR A 73 2.46 -22.10 -12.37
CA THR A 73 3.26 -21.37 -11.38
C THR A 73 3.38 -19.89 -11.75
N LYS A 74 3.66 -19.60 -13.02
CA LYS A 74 3.75 -18.22 -13.52
C LYS A 74 2.42 -17.48 -13.35
N GLU A 75 1.32 -18.08 -13.81
CA GLU A 75 -0.01 -17.47 -13.69
C GLU A 75 -0.40 -17.22 -12.22
N MET A 76 -0.08 -18.16 -11.34
CA MET A 76 -0.33 -18.02 -9.90
C MET A 76 0.42 -16.82 -9.30
N ILE A 77 1.72 -16.66 -9.61
CA ILE A 77 2.51 -15.54 -9.09
C ILE A 77 2.04 -14.20 -9.71
N GLU A 78 1.63 -14.18 -10.98
CA GLU A 78 1.07 -12.99 -11.63
C GLU A 78 -0.25 -12.55 -10.97
N LYS A 79 -1.14 -13.50 -10.63
CA LYS A 79 -2.37 -13.19 -9.89
C LYS A 79 -2.11 -12.67 -8.48
N ASP A 80 -1.14 -13.25 -7.78
CA ASP A 80 -0.74 -12.78 -6.45
C ASP A 80 -0.13 -11.38 -6.52
N GLN A 81 0.71 -11.10 -7.53
CA GLN A 81 1.26 -9.78 -7.82
C GLN A 81 0.14 -8.73 -8.01
N ASP A 82 -0.87 -9.02 -8.83
CA ASP A 82 -2.03 -8.15 -9.05
C ASP A 82 -2.83 -7.90 -7.77
N HIS A 83 -2.96 -8.91 -6.90
CA HIS A 83 -3.64 -8.79 -5.62
C HIS A 83 -2.87 -7.88 -4.67
N LEU A 84 -1.56 -8.11 -4.51
CA LEU A 84 -0.67 -7.28 -3.69
C LEU A 84 -0.69 -5.81 -4.15
N ASP A 85 -0.67 -5.55 -5.46
CA ASP A 85 -0.70 -4.19 -5.99
C ASP A 85 -2.03 -3.48 -5.65
N LYS A 86 -3.18 -4.18 -5.72
CA LYS A 86 -4.48 -3.63 -5.30
C LYS A 86 -4.54 -3.36 -3.80
N GLU A 87 -4.00 -4.24 -2.97
CA GLU A 87 -3.97 -4.06 -1.52
C GLU A 87 -3.08 -2.89 -1.11
N ILE A 88 -1.88 -2.79 -1.67
CA ILE A 88 -0.96 -1.66 -1.43
C ILE A 88 -1.62 -0.34 -1.83
N GLU A 89 -2.28 -0.29 -2.99
CA GLU A 89 -2.97 0.92 -3.46
C GLU A 89 -4.14 1.30 -2.55
N LYS A 90 -4.91 0.31 -2.08
CA LYS A 90 -5.99 0.53 -1.09
C LYS A 90 -5.43 1.12 0.21
N LEU A 91 -4.37 0.52 0.76
CA LEU A 91 -3.73 1.00 1.99
C LEU A 91 -3.18 2.42 1.81
N ARG A 92 -2.56 2.74 0.67
CA ARG A 92 -2.07 4.10 0.38
C ARG A 92 -3.20 5.13 0.39
N LYS A 93 -4.35 4.81 -0.20
CA LYS A 93 -5.54 5.69 -0.17
C LYS A 93 -6.07 5.89 1.25
N GLN A 94 -6.16 4.81 2.03
CA GLN A 94 -6.62 4.85 3.41
C GLN A 94 -5.65 5.62 4.31
N LEU A 95 -4.35 5.43 4.11
CA LEU A 95 -3.29 6.12 4.83
C LEU A 95 -3.41 7.64 4.69
N LYS A 96 -3.80 8.15 3.52
CA LYS A 96 -4.01 9.59 3.34
C LYS A 96 -5.07 10.13 4.30
N VAL A 97 -6.22 9.47 4.35
CA VAL A 97 -7.34 9.84 5.23
C VAL A 97 -6.94 9.76 6.71
N LYS A 98 -6.22 8.71 7.10
CA LYS A 98 -5.76 8.55 8.49
C LYS A 98 -4.73 9.60 8.89
N VAL A 99 -3.80 9.94 8.00
CA VAL A 99 -2.81 11.01 8.23
C VAL A 99 -3.50 12.36 8.37
N ASP A 100 -4.49 12.66 7.52
CA ASP A 100 -5.26 13.91 7.63
C ASP A 100 -5.97 14.01 8.99
N ARG A 101 -6.62 12.92 9.44
CA ARG A 101 -7.24 12.85 10.79
C ARG A 101 -6.24 13.04 11.91
N LEU A 102 -5.06 12.44 11.81
CA LEU A 102 -3.99 12.62 12.80
C LEU A 102 -3.51 14.08 12.83
N PHE A 103 -3.42 14.74 11.68
CA PHE A 103 -3.03 16.15 11.60
C PHE A 103 -4.08 17.05 12.25
N GLU A 104 -5.37 16.80 11.97
CA GLU A 104 -6.49 17.49 12.59
C GLU A 104 -6.46 17.35 14.12
N ALA A 105 -6.32 16.11 14.62
CA ALA A 105 -6.23 15.82 16.05
C ALA A 105 -5.03 16.50 16.71
N GLN A 106 -3.92 16.68 15.99
CA GLN A 106 -2.73 17.39 16.49
C GLN A 106 -2.81 18.92 16.38
N GLY A 107 -3.92 19.47 15.85
CA GLY A 107 -4.07 20.90 15.59
C GLY A 107 -3.11 21.43 14.52
N LYS A 108 -2.62 20.55 13.63
CA LYS A 108 -1.76 20.93 12.51
C LYS A 108 -2.60 21.38 11.32
N PRO A 109 -2.07 22.28 10.47
CA PRO A 109 -2.78 22.68 9.26
C PRO A 109 -2.99 21.47 8.33
N GLU A 110 -4.12 21.46 7.63
CA GLU A 110 -4.44 20.44 6.63
C GLU A 110 -3.34 20.33 5.55
N LEU A 111 -3.08 19.10 5.11
CA LEU A 111 -2.11 18.82 4.06
C LEU A 111 -2.67 19.22 2.69
N LYS A 112 -2.39 20.46 2.29
CA LYS A 112 -2.79 20.98 0.97
C LYS A 112 -2.22 20.13 -0.16
N GLY A 113 -3.10 19.69 -1.06
CA GLY A 113 -2.72 18.93 -2.25
C GLY A 113 -2.49 17.43 -2.03
N PHE A 114 -2.57 16.95 -0.79
CA PHE A 114 -2.27 15.56 -0.44
C PHE A 114 -3.23 14.55 -1.08
N ASN A 115 -4.49 14.96 -1.24
CA ASN A 115 -5.55 14.17 -1.84
C ASN A 115 -5.70 14.37 -3.37
N LEU A 116 -4.77 15.10 -4.01
CA LEU A 116 -4.79 15.28 -5.45
C LEU A 116 -4.36 13.99 -6.17
N ASN A 117 -5.01 13.73 -7.30
CA ASN A 117 -4.61 12.74 -8.28
C ASN A 117 -3.91 13.44 -9.45
N PRO A 118 -2.95 12.77 -10.12
CA PRO A 118 -2.35 13.32 -11.33
C PRO A 118 -3.42 13.48 -12.42
N LEU A 119 -3.37 14.60 -13.14
CA LEU A 119 -4.25 14.84 -14.28
C LEU A 119 -3.95 13.82 -15.39
N ASN A 120 -5.00 13.23 -15.95
CA ASN A 120 -4.89 12.38 -17.12
C ASN A 120 -4.70 13.22 -18.41
N GLN A 121 -4.41 12.56 -19.53
CA GLN A 121 -4.11 13.25 -20.78
C GLN A 121 -5.28 14.11 -21.29
N ASP A 122 -6.51 13.68 -21.06
CA ASP A 122 -7.70 14.40 -21.53
C ASP A 122 -8.02 15.59 -20.63
N GLU A 123 -7.83 15.45 -19.32
CA GLU A 123 -7.88 16.57 -18.36
C GLU A 123 -6.82 17.64 -18.68
N LEU A 124 -5.60 17.22 -19.03
CA LEU A 124 -4.55 18.15 -19.48
C LEU A 124 -4.90 18.86 -20.79
N LYS A 125 -5.54 18.17 -21.75
CA LYS A 125 -6.03 18.79 -23.00
C LYS A 125 -7.14 19.81 -22.71
N ALA A 126 -8.10 19.46 -21.84
CA ALA A 126 -9.19 20.35 -21.45
C ALA A 126 -8.66 21.63 -20.77
N LEU A 127 -7.71 21.49 -19.84
CA LEU A 127 -7.05 22.64 -19.20
C LEU A 127 -6.33 23.53 -20.21
N LYS A 128 -5.67 22.96 -21.23
CA LYS A 128 -5.03 23.75 -22.29
C LYS A 128 -6.03 24.56 -23.13
N ILE A 129 -7.27 24.09 -23.28
CA ILE A 129 -8.33 24.83 -23.97
C ILE A 129 -8.82 25.96 -23.07
N ILE A 130 -9.09 25.68 -21.79
CA ILE A 130 -9.59 26.67 -20.82
C ILE A 130 -8.57 27.78 -20.56
N LEU A 131 -7.27 27.45 -20.47
CA LEU A 131 -6.21 28.43 -20.21
C LEU A 131 -5.82 29.26 -21.46
N LYS A 132 -6.27 28.86 -22.66
CA LYS A 132 -6.03 29.57 -23.92
C LYS A 132 -7.26 30.34 -24.44
N GLY A 133 -8.44 30.09 -23.86
CA GLY A 133 -9.67 30.86 -24.08
C GLY A 133 -9.79 31.97 -23.06
#